data_AF-R6VU51-F1
#
_entry.id   AF-R6VU51-F1
#
_cell.length_a   1.000
_cell.length_b   1.000
_cell.length_c   1.000
_cell.angle_alpha   90.00
_cell.angle_beta   90.00
_cell.angle_gamma   90.00
#
_symmetry.space_group_name_H-M   'P 1'
#
loop_
_entity.id
_entity.type
_entity.pdbx_description
1 polymer ?
#
loop_
_entity_poly.entity_id
_entity_poly.type
_entity_poly.pdbx_seq_one_letter_code
_entity_poly.pdbx_strand_id
1 'polypeptide(L)'
;MKKMFLLIVALGAAFYAEGSSSDPAMRQAVADIRAAIDDFEQTAPGRQTLDELNAAAREEVVRLLNLSARQRKVFDPIYASYREALERAVRSVSDPVTADDARQRTVLKERLSNIAAVAQVKRDYVDRFAEVLTAEQIRQLYNAEGQIGTSIKRAAGGSTGSKRAAGERRTEMPRVLSGSGRRVSQDWGTAGDYTAIETGAFFHVTVSPTARTITVTADDNVIDYLKLDRTGGRLAFSLLPRSGRTRRIENLSISVVVPVSASLREISVGSYAGFESATPLRVKNLSVSVSSYGSVKADIVDSGDSRLQVSSYGRFTGKVESAGAQLTVASYGTFEGPLSCVGTAAVSVGSYGSFNGDIRAAQADLSVSSGGKFSGALRADAASVGVSSYARFSGPIDVSELKASVSSSGVLQSAFAGRRCEASVASYGKLVFTGSADVEAVSVQLSPQSSFSAPDLRVKRYDIRTSSYSKADVWCSESLRVDAAATSQVTYDGPCRLEAQTSTVRRR
;
A
#
# COMPACT_ATOMS: atom_id res chain seq x y z
N MET A 1 29.86 -39.13 9.98
CA MET A 1 28.43 -39.16 9.57
C MET A 1 27.53 -39.96 10.51
N LYS A 2 27.74 -41.27 10.77
CA LYS A 2 26.85 -42.06 11.66
C LYS A 2 26.74 -41.56 13.12
N LYS A 3 27.84 -41.11 13.73
CA LYS A 3 27.84 -40.52 15.11
C LYS A 3 27.07 -39.19 15.19
N MET A 4 27.21 -38.31 14.20
CA MET A 4 26.54 -37.02 14.13
C MET A 4 25.02 -37.18 13.90
N PHE A 5 24.63 -38.15 13.08
CA PHE A 5 23.22 -38.49 12.89
C PHE A 5 22.59 -39.07 14.17
N LEU A 6 23.32 -39.91 14.92
CA LEU A 6 22.89 -40.41 16.24
C LEU A 6 22.76 -39.28 17.28
N LEU A 7 23.66 -38.29 17.29
CA LEU A 7 23.60 -37.14 18.19
C LEU A 7 22.42 -36.19 17.85
N ILE A 8 22.14 -35.96 16.56
CA ILE A 8 20.99 -35.16 16.11
C ILE A 8 19.66 -35.87 16.41
N VAL A 9 19.60 -37.19 16.25
CA VAL A 9 18.42 -38.00 16.59
C VAL A 9 18.18 -38.03 18.11
N ALA A 10 19.24 -38.12 18.92
CA ALA A 10 19.14 -38.03 20.38
C ALA A 10 18.67 -36.63 20.85
N LEU A 11 19.13 -35.55 20.18
CA LEU A 11 18.64 -34.19 20.45
C LEU A 11 17.16 -34.02 20.08
N GLY A 12 16.74 -34.60 18.95
CA GLY A 12 15.34 -34.61 18.51
C GLY A 12 14.42 -35.38 19.45
N ALA A 13 14.88 -36.51 20.00
CA ALA A 13 14.13 -37.28 21.00
C ALA A 13 14.02 -36.54 22.35
N ALA A 14 15.04 -35.78 22.75
CA ALA A 14 15.02 -34.94 23.96
C ALA A 14 14.05 -33.74 23.83
N PHE A 15 13.92 -33.17 22.63
CA PHE A 15 12.92 -32.11 22.35
C PHE A 15 11.48 -32.65 22.25
N TYR A 16 11.29 -33.90 21.78
CA TYR A 16 9.96 -34.51 21.70
C TYR A 16 9.39 -34.96 23.06
N ALA A 17 10.23 -35.04 24.09
CA ALA A 17 9.82 -35.33 25.47
C ALA A 17 9.47 -34.07 26.28
N GLU A 18 9.28 -32.90 25.65
CA GLU A 18 8.73 -31.68 26.27
C GLU A 18 7.22 -31.81 26.56
N GLY A 19 6.87 -32.89 27.27
CA GLY A 19 5.65 -33.06 28.04
C GLY A 19 6.06 -33.42 29.46
N SER A 20 6.53 -32.41 30.20
CA SER A 20 6.88 -32.40 31.63
C SER A 20 8.36 -32.43 32.03
N SER A 21 8.64 -31.54 32.99
CA SER A 21 9.61 -31.60 34.09
C SER A 21 10.87 -30.74 34.01
N SER A 22 10.93 -29.87 35.00
CA SER A 22 12.06 -29.18 35.58
C SER A 22 13.09 -30.15 36.19
N ASP A 23 13.79 -30.93 35.36
CA ASP A 23 14.84 -31.86 35.81
C ASP A 23 16.26 -31.34 35.44
N PRO A 24 17.13 -31.02 36.43
CA PRO A 24 18.51 -30.58 36.21
C PRO A 24 19.38 -31.58 35.46
N ALA A 25 19.14 -32.90 35.62
CA ALA A 25 19.95 -33.94 34.98
C ALA A 25 19.77 -33.93 33.44
N MET A 26 18.55 -33.62 32.98
CA MET A 26 18.24 -33.56 31.55
C MET A 26 18.84 -32.31 30.87
N ARG A 27 18.96 -31.19 31.60
CA ARG A 27 19.69 -30.00 31.12
C ARG A 27 21.18 -30.24 30.98
N GLN A 28 21.78 -30.98 31.91
CA GLN A 28 23.19 -31.34 31.84
C GLN A 28 23.46 -32.26 30.64
N ALA A 29 22.61 -33.27 30.41
CA ALA A 29 22.73 -34.16 29.25
C ALA A 29 22.61 -33.40 27.90
N VAL A 30 21.72 -32.41 27.79
CA VAL A 30 21.60 -31.57 26.58
C VAL A 30 22.82 -30.66 26.39
N ALA A 31 23.41 -30.16 27.48
CA ALA A 31 24.63 -29.35 27.43
C ALA A 31 25.84 -30.19 26.99
N ASP A 32 25.98 -31.41 27.51
CA ASP A 32 27.08 -32.32 27.17
C ASP A 32 27.00 -32.78 25.70
N ILE A 33 25.78 -33.02 25.18
CA ILE A 33 25.58 -33.37 23.76
C ILE A 33 25.91 -32.18 22.83
N ARG A 34 25.56 -30.95 23.23
CA ARG A 34 25.95 -29.75 22.47
C ARG A 34 27.47 -29.55 22.45
N ALA A 35 28.14 -29.74 23.58
CA ALA A 35 29.59 -29.64 23.65
C ALA A 35 30.29 -30.69 22.77
N ALA A 36 29.74 -31.91 22.69
CA ALA A 36 30.25 -32.96 21.80
C ALA A 36 30.01 -32.67 20.30
N ILE A 37 28.94 -31.96 19.95
CA ILE A 37 28.70 -31.49 18.57
C ILE A 37 29.68 -30.36 18.22
N ASP A 38 29.88 -29.40 19.12
CA ASP A 38 30.82 -28.30 18.92
C ASP A 38 32.27 -28.79 18.80
N ASP A 39 32.68 -29.80 19.57
CA ASP A 39 34.01 -30.44 19.48
C ASP A 39 34.20 -31.23 18.17
N PHE A 40 33.14 -31.90 17.70
CA PHE A 40 33.13 -32.58 16.40
C PHE A 40 33.18 -31.59 15.22
N GLU A 41 32.54 -30.42 15.35
CA GLU A 41 32.62 -29.34 14.35
C GLU A 41 34.00 -28.66 14.33
N GLN A 42 34.68 -28.55 15.48
CA GLN A 42 36.03 -27.99 15.57
C GLN A 42 37.12 -28.91 15.00
N THR A 43 36.88 -30.22 14.93
CA THR A 43 37.86 -31.22 14.48
C THR A 43 37.66 -31.69 13.03
N ALA A 44 36.68 -31.15 12.30
CA ALA A 44 36.45 -31.45 10.88
C ALA A 44 37.48 -30.73 9.97
N PRO A 45 38.21 -31.44 9.08
CA PRO A 45 39.25 -30.81 8.25
C PRO A 45 38.69 -30.03 7.05
N GLY A 46 39.18 -28.79 6.87
CA GLY A 46 39.53 -28.20 5.57
C GLY A 46 38.52 -27.27 4.88
N ARG A 47 38.71 -25.96 5.03
CA ARG A 47 38.18 -24.89 4.16
C ARG A 47 38.69 -25.06 2.72
N GLN A 48 37.83 -24.81 1.71
CA GLN A 48 38.27 -24.68 0.32
C GLN A 48 39.24 -23.49 0.15
N THR A 49 40.32 -23.69 -0.60
CA THR A 49 41.33 -22.65 -0.87
C THR A 49 40.82 -21.63 -1.91
N LEU A 50 41.41 -20.42 -1.96
CA LEU A 50 41.02 -19.39 -2.95
C LEU A 50 41.19 -19.90 -4.40
N ASP A 51 42.15 -20.79 -4.61
CA ASP A 51 42.40 -21.44 -5.90
C ASP A 51 41.29 -22.44 -6.27
N GLU A 52 40.74 -23.17 -5.30
CA GLU A 52 39.58 -24.06 -5.49
C GLU A 52 38.29 -23.28 -5.78
N LEU A 53 38.09 -22.14 -5.13
CA LEU A 53 36.96 -21.24 -5.41
C LEU A 53 37.08 -20.60 -6.80
N ASN A 54 38.31 -20.25 -7.20
CA ASN A 54 38.60 -19.73 -8.53
C ASN A 54 38.43 -20.82 -9.61
N ALA A 55 38.78 -22.08 -9.34
CA ALA A 55 38.54 -23.21 -10.23
C ALA A 55 37.04 -23.53 -10.39
N ALA A 56 36.28 -23.54 -9.28
CA ALA A 56 34.83 -23.77 -9.31
C ALA A 56 34.08 -22.65 -10.06
N ALA A 57 34.54 -21.41 -9.92
CA ALA A 57 34.00 -20.28 -10.67
C ALA A 57 34.26 -20.39 -12.19
N ARG A 58 35.40 -20.95 -12.61
CA ARG A 58 35.70 -21.21 -14.03
C ARG A 58 34.74 -22.25 -14.61
N GLU A 59 34.50 -23.35 -13.90
CA GLU A 59 33.54 -24.38 -14.33
C GLU A 59 32.12 -23.83 -14.45
N GLU A 60 31.71 -22.96 -13.52
CA GLU A 60 30.38 -22.35 -13.55
C GLU A 60 30.20 -21.38 -14.73
N VAL A 61 31.23 -20.60 -15.08
CA VAL A 61 31.22 -19.74 -16.28
C VAL A 61 31.12 -20.57 -17.55
N VAL A 62 31.89 -21.66 -17.66
CA VAL A 62 31.85 -22.56 -18.82
C VAL A 62 30.46 -23.20 -18.97
N ARG A 63 29.82 -23.57 -17.85
CA ARG A 63 28.47 -24.14 -17.82
C ARG A 63 27.41 -23.14 -18.26
N LEU A 64 27.47 -21.90 -17.76
CA LEU A 64 26.50 -20.84 -18.08
C LEU A 64 26.60 -20.37 -19.54
N LEU A 65 27.80 -20.37 -20.11
CA LEU A 65 28.03 -19.96 -21.50
C LEU A 65 27.78 -21.09 -22.53
N ASN A 66 27.49 -22.30 -22.05
CA ASN A 66 27.23 -23.50 -22.86
C ASN A 66 28.32 -23.74 -23.93
N LEU A 67 29.60 -23.66 -23.53
CA LEU A 67 30.73 -23.74 -24.46
C LEU A 67 30.95 -25.16 -24.98
N SER A 68 31.19 -25.29 -26.29
CA SER A 68 31.62 -26.57 -26.87
C SER A 68 33.04 -26.95 -26.43
N ALA A 69 33.37 -28.24 -26.48
CA ALA A 69 34.70 -28.74 -26.10
C ALA A 69 35.85 -28.10 -26.92
N ARG A 70 35.59 -27.69 -28.16
CA ARG A 70 36.56 -26.97 -29.01
C ARG A 70 36.74 -25.51 -28.58
N GLN A 71 35.65 -24.83 -28.24
CA GLN A 71 35.70 -23.44 -27.74
C GLN A 71 36.34 -23.35 -26.36
N ARG A 72 36.03 -24.30 -25.47
CA ARG A 72 36.58 -24.39 -24.12
C ARG A 72 38.12 -24.43 -24.12
N LYS A 73 38.72 -25.19 -25.05
CA LYS A 73 40.19 -25.32 -25.18
C LYS A 73 40.89 -23.98 -25.46
N VAL A 74 40.20 -23.04 -26.11
CA VAL A 74 40.74 -21.70 -26.43
C VAL A 74 40.28 -20.66 -25.39
N PHE A 75 39.09 -20.81 -24.83
CA PHE A 75 38.52 -19.91 -23.82
C PHE A 75 39.24 -19.99 -22.46
N ASP A 76 39.52 -21.20 -21.96
CA ASP A 76 40.10 -21.43 -20.63
C ASP A 76 41.42 -20.65 -20.37
N PRO A 77 42.42 -20.65 -21.28
CA PRO A 77 43.64 -19.87 -21.08
C PRO A 77 43.41 -18.34 -21.15
N ILE A 78 42.49 -17.88 -22.01
CA ILE A 78 42.13 -16.45 -22.10
C ILE A 78 41.45 -16.01 -20.80
N TYR A 79 40.50 -16.80 -20.31
CA TYR A 79 39.78 -16.52 -19.08
C TYR A 79 40.68 -16.54 -17.84
N ALA A 80 41.69 -17.42 -17.81
CA ALA A 80 42.68 -17.44 -16.75
C ALA A 80 43.54 -16.17 -16.70
N SER A 81 44.12 -15.78 -17.84
CA SER A 81 44.94 -14.55 -17.95
C SER A 81 44.14 -13.29 -17.63
N TYR A 82 42.87 -13.25 -18.02
CA TYR A 82 41.95 -12.17 -17.71
C TYR A 82 41.70 -12.02 -16.20
N ARG A 83 41.47 -13.12 -15.47
CA ARG A 83 41.27 -13.08 -14.01
C ARG A 83 42.51 -12.63 -13.26
N GLU A 84 43.70 -13.06 -13.67
CA GLU A 84 44.96 -12.59 -13.10
C GLU A 84 45.19 -11.10 -13.36
N ALA A 85 44.79 -10.60 -14.54
CA ALA A 85 44.87 -9.17 -14.86
C ALA A 85 43.90 -8.34 -14.00
N LEU A 86 42.70 -8.86 -13.73
CA LEU A 86 41.75 -8.25 -12.81
C LEU A 86 42.28 -8.19 -11.37
N GLU A 87 42.87 -9.27 -10.88
CA GLU A 87 43.45 -9.32 -9.53
C GLU A 87 44.62 -8.33 -9.38
N ARG A 88 45.50 -8.23 -10.40
CA ARG A 88 46.59 -7.23 -10.42
C ARG A 88 46.11 -5.79 -10.49
N ALA A 89 44.95 -5.53 -11.11
CA ALA A 89 44.39 -4.19 -11.26
C ALA A 89 43.72 -3.67 -9.97
N VAL A 90 43.37 -4.55 -9.02
CA VAL A 90 42.69 -4.16 -7.77
C VAL A 90 43.72 -3.94 -6.65
N ARG A 91 43.93 -2.67 -6.26
CA ARG A 91 44.67 -2.33 -5.03
C ARG A 91 43.72 -2.33 -3.83
N SER A 92 44.13 -2.94 -2.72
CA SER A 92 43.35 -2.93 -1.47
C SER A 92 43.32 -1.51 -0.88
N VAL A 93 42.13 -0.90 -0.81
CA VAL A 93 41.92 0.42 -0.21
C VAL A 93 41.08 0.25 1.06
N SER A 94 41.68 0.50 2.21
CA SER A 94 41.04 0.40 3.53
C SER A 94 39.98 1.47 3.73
N ASP A 95 38.88 1.14 4.43
CA ASP A 95 37.88 2.12 4.85
C ASP A 95 38.44 3.04 5.95
N PRO A 96 38.45 4.37 5.78
CA PRO A 96 38.85 5.27 6.85
C PRO A 96 37.77 5.29 7.94
N VAL A 97 38.17 5.02 9.18
CA VAL A 97 37.31 5.05 10.38
C VAL A 97 37.08 6.49 10.90
N THR A 98 37.49 7.52 10.16
CA THR A 98 37.55 8.92 10.66
C THR A 98 36.77 9.94 9.82
N ALA A 99 36.22 10.95 10.50
CA ALA A 99 35.41 12.05 9.96
C ALA A 99 36.24 13.22 9.36
N ASP A 100 37.25 12.91 8.54
CA ASP A 100 38.08 13.92 7.87
C ASP A 100 37.81 13.91 6.36
N ASP A 101 37.12 14.97 5.89
CA ASP A 101 36.64 15.14 4.50
C ASP A 101 37.76 15.06 3.46
N ALA A 102 38.96 15.56 3.79
CA ALA A 102 40.09 15.53 2.86
C ALA A 102 40.58 14.10 2.60
N ARG A 103 40.60 13.27 3.65
CA ARG A 103 40.96 11.85 3.54
C ARG A 103 39.89 11.04 2.81
N GLN A 104 38.61 11.34 3.02
CA GLN A 104 37.51 10.69 2.30
C GLN A 104 37.57 10.98 0.79
N ARG A 105 37.87 12.22 0.39
CA ARG A 105 38.04 12.58 -1.03
C ARG A 105 39.21 11.85 -1.69
N THR A 106 40.32 11.65 -0.97
CA THR A 106 41.47 10.89 -1.48
C THR A 106 41.15 9.41 -1.65
N VAL A 107 40.49 8.79 -0.66
CA VAL A 107 40.04 7.38 -0.74
C VAL A 107 39.02 7.19 -1.86
N LEU A 108 38.12 8.15 -2.09
CA LEU A 108 37.19 8.12 -3.22
C LEU A 108 37.91 8.20 -4.57
N LYS A 109 38.93 9.06 -4.71
CA LYS A 109 39.76 9.14 -5.92
C LYS A 109 40.49 7.82 -6.19
N GLU A 110 41.04 7.18 -5.16
CA GLU A 110 41.70 5.88 -5.30
C GLU A 110 40.71 4.76 -5.69
N ARG A 111 39.49 4.77 -5.15
CA ARG A 111 38.42 3.85 -5.57
C ARG A 111 38.01 4.05 -7.02
N LEU A 112 37.85 5.31 -7.44
CA LEU A 112 37.53 5.64 -8.84
C LEU A 112 38.67 5.20 -9.78
N SER A 113 39.92 5.35 -9.35
CA SER A 113 41.09 4.84 -10.08
C SER A 113 41.08 3.32 -10.21
N ASN A 114 40.75 2.59 -9.14
CA ASN A 114 40.59 1.12 -9.18
C ASN A 114 39.46 0.69 -10.14
N ILE A 115 38.33 1.41 -10.13
CA ILE A 115 37.21 1.14 -11.05
C ILE A 115 37.64 1.38 -12.50
N ALA A 116 38.35 2.48 -12.77
CA ALA A 116 38.88 2.78 -14.09
C ALA A 116 39.87 1.71 -14.58
N ALA A 117 40.77 1.24 -13.71
CA ALA A 117 41.71 0.17 -14.02
C ALA A 117 41.02 -1.16 -14.33
N VAL A 118 40.01 -1.56 -13.53
CA VAL A 118 39.21 -2.76 -13.79
C VAL A 118 38.41 -2.64 -15.09
N ALA A 119 37.84 -1.46 -15.37
CA ALA A 119 37.12 -1.21 -16.61
C ALA A 119 38.04 -1.24 -17.85
N GLN A 120 39.29 -0.83 -17.70
CA GLN A 120 40.31 -0.91 -18.76
C GLN A 120 40.65 -2.37 -19.08
N VAL A 121 40.94 -3.19 -18.05
CA VAL A 121 41.19 -4.63 -18.23
C VAL A 121 40.00 -5.32 -18.89
N LYS A 122 38.78 -4.95 -18.51
CA LYS A 122 37.56 -5.49 -19.16
C LYS A 122 37.53 -5.16 -20.64
N ARG A 123 37.76 -3.90 -21.01
CA ARG A 123 37.79 -3.44 -22.41
C ARG A 123 38.86 -4.15 -23.23
N ASP A 124 40.09 -4.26 -22.72
CA ASP A 124 41.22 -4.86 -23.43
C ASP A 124 41.02 -6.37 -23.73
N TYR A 125 40.16 -7.04 -22.95
CA TYR A 125 39.84 -8.46 -23.13
C TYR A 125 38.52 -8.72 -23.88
N VAL A 126 37.70 -7.70 -24.17
CA VAL A 126 36.48 -7.87 -25.00
C VAL A 126 36.86 -8.45 -26.37
N ASP A 127 37.87 -7.88 -27.01
CA ASP A 127 38.31 -8.29 -28.35
C ASP A 127 38.90 -9.71 -28.34
N ARG A 128 39.63 -10.06 -27.27
CA ARG A 128 40.18 -11.41 -27.07
C ARG A 128 39.11 -12.46 -26.81
N PHE A 129 38.03 -12.10 -26.11
CA PHE A 129 36.89 -13.00 -25.94
C PHE A 129 36.06 -13.12 -27.22
N ALA A 130 35.99 -12.07 -28.05
CA ALA A 130 35.29 -12.08 -29.34
C ALA A 130 35.89 -13.04 -30.38
N GLU A 131 37.15 -13.45 -30.21
CA GLU A 131 37.77 -14.50 -31.02
C GLU A 131 37.17 -15.90 -30.78
N VAL A 132 36.49 -16.12 -29.65
CA VAL A 132 36.01 -17.46 -29.21
C VAL A 132 34.52 -17.47 -28.86
N LEU A 133 33.99 -16.33 -28.40
CA LEU A 133 32.63 -16.17 -27.90
C LEU A 133 31.82 -15.23 -28.81
N THR A 134 30.53 -15.51 -28.92
CA THR A 134 29.58 -14.58 -29.57
C THR A 134 29.33 -13.36 -28.69
N ALA A 135 28.86 -12.25 -29.29
CA ALA A 135 28.51 -11.04 -28.54
C ALA A 135 27.51 -11.29 -27.38
N GLU A 136 26.57 -12.22 -27.56
CA GLU A 136 25.61 -12.60 -26.52
C GLU A 136 26.26 -13.42 -25.40
N GLN A 137 27.21 -14.31 -25.73
CA GLN A 137 28.00 -15.03 -24.73
C GLN A 137 28.95 -14.12 -23.96
N ILE A 138 29.53 -13.09 -24.60
CA ILE A 138 30.35 -12.08 -23.92
C ILE A 138 29.50 -11.25 -22.95
N ARG A 139 28.27 -10.90 -23.35
CA ARG A 139 27.31 -10.21 -22.48
C ARG A 139 26.94 -11.08 -21.26
N GLN A 140 26.70 -12.37 -21.47
CA GLN A 140 26.42 -13.32 -20.39
C GLN A 140 27.64 -13.55 -19.48
N LEU A 141 28.84 -13.58 -20.04
CA LEU A 141 30.10 -13.70 -19.30
C LEU A 141 30.22 -12.55 -18.29
N TYR A 142 30.10 -11.30 -18.73
CA TYR A 142 30.24 -10.15 -17.83
C TYR A 142 29.13 -10.06 -16.77
N ASN A 143 27.92 -10.55 -17.07
CA ASN A 143 26.84 -10.67 -16.09
C ASN A 143 27.15 -11.74 -15.03
N ALA A 144 27.65 -12.91 -15.45
CA ALA A 144 28.07 -13.99 -14.56
C ALA A 144 29.28 -13.58 -13.69
N GLU A 145 30.23 -12.84 -14.25
CA GLU A 145 31.39 -12.33 -13.52
C GLU A 145 31.02 -11.38 -12.37
N GLY A 146 29.98 -10.56 -12.55
CA GLY A 146 29.46 -9.71 -11.47
C GLY A 146 28.92 -10.53 -10.30
N GLN A 147 28.28 -11.66 -10.59
CA GLN A 147 27.73 -12.59 -9.59
C GLN A 147 28.83 -13.46 -8.93
N ILE A 148 29.88 -13.79 -9.69
CA ILE A 148 31.02 -14.58 -9.19
C ILE A 148 31.96 -13.73 -8.33
N GLY A 149 32.22 -12.49 -8.72
CA GLY A 149 33.05 -11.57 -7.90
C GLY A 149 32.41 -11.26 -6.55
N THR A 150 31.08 -11.24 -6.47
CA THR A 150 30.33 -11.04 -5.22
C THR A 150 30.29 -12.31 -4.35
N SER A 151 30.18 -13.51 -4.95
CA SER A 151 30.24 -14.77 -4.22
C SER A 151 31.64 -15.07 -3.66
N ILE A 152 32.70 -14.77 -4.42
CA ILE A 152 34.09 -14.96 -3.97
C ILE A 152 34.47 -13.95 -2.89
N LYS A 153 34.09 -12.65 -2.99
CA LYS A 153 34.31 -11.69 -1.89
C LYS A 153 33.59 -12.11 -0.59
N ARG A 154 32.43 -12.75 -0.71
CA ARG A 154 31.65 -13.31 0.41
C ARG A 154 32.30 -14.57 1.02
N ALA A 155 33.15 -15.27 0.25
CA ALA A 155 33.92 -16.43 0.70
C ALA A 155 35.31 -16.05 1.26
N ALA A 156 35.99 -15.08 0.63
CA ALA A 156 37.34 -14.64 0.99
C ALA A 156 37.39 -13.57 2.10
N GLY A 157 36.32 -12.79 2.31
CA GLY A 157 36.25 -11.73 3.33
C GLY A 157 36.14 -12.20 4.79
N GLY A 158 36.41 -13.47 5.08
CA GLY A 158 36.25 -14.10 6.40
C GLY A 158 37.42 -13.89 7.38
N SER A 159 38.10 -12.74 7.37
CA SER A 159 39.13 -12.44 8.38
C SER A 159 39.29 -10.95 8.67
N THR A 160 38.35 -10.35 9.38
CA THR A 160 38.64 -9.44 10.51
C THR A 160 37.32 -9.07 11.20
N GLY A 161 37.14 -9.55 12.43
CA GLY A 161 36.09 -9.07 13.35
C GLY A 161 34.97 -10.06 13.66
N SER A 162 35.11 -10.72 14.82
CA SER A 162 34.05 -11.38 15.60
C SER A 162 33.47 -12.71 15.09
N LYS A 163 34.09 -13.81 15.55
CA LYS A 163 33.47 -15.14 15.67
C LYS A 163 32.14 -15.04 16.42
N ARG A 164 31.01 -15.34 15.76
CA ARG A 164 29.84 -15.97 16.37
C ARG A 164 29.22 -16.96 15.38
N ALA A 165 28.84 -18.11 15.93
CA ALA A 165 28.41 -19.38 15.35
C ALA A 165 27.67 -19.34 14.01
N ALA A 166 27.97 -20.36 13.19
CA ALA A 166 27.22 -20.69 11.99
C ALA A 166 25.83 -21.21 12.35
N GLY A 167 24.83 -20.34 12.22
CA GLY A 167 23.40 -20.66 12.25
C GLY A 167 22.68 -19.52 11.56
N GLU A 168 22.05 -19.80 10.42
CA GLU A 168 21.30 -18.84 9.57
C GLU A 168 22.04 -17.52 9.26
N ARG A 169 22.60 -17.39 8.05
CA ARG A 169 22.97 -16.06 7.51
C ARG A 169 21.71 -15.20 7.36
N ARG A 170 21.27 -14.55 8.43
CA ARG A 170 20.40 -13.37 8.36
C ARG A 170 21.20 -12.28 7.66
N THR A 171 20.84 -11.94 6.43
CA THR A 171 21.35 -10.74 5.76
C THR A 171 20.94 -9.54 6.62
N GLU A 172 21.83 -9.07 7.50
CA GLU A 172 21.54 -7.93 8.37
C GLU A 172 21.40 -6.67 7.52
N MET A 173 20.23 -6.03 7.59
CA MET A 173 20.00 -4.75 6.92
C MET A 173 20.99 -3.68 7.42
N PRO A 174 21.50 -2.81 6.54
CA PRO A 174 22.36 -1.71 6.96
C PRO A 174 21.61 -0.73 7.88
N ARG A 175 22.37 0.06 8.65
CA ARG A 175 21.81 1.10 9.54
C ARG A 175 21.02 2.17 8.79
N VAL A 176 21.47 2.49 7.58
CA VAL A 176 20.77 3.35 6.62
C VAL A 176 20.67 2.56 5.32
N LEU A 177 19.44 2.33 4.86
CA LEU A 177 19.20 1.76 3.53
C LEU A 177 18.76 2.91 2.61
N SER A 178 19.65 3.27 1.69
CA SER A 178 19.37 4.21 0.59
C SER A 178 19.55 3.50 -0.73
N GLY A 179 18.67 3.75 -1.70
CA GLY A 179 18.85 3.26 -3.05
C GLY A 179 20.18 3.73 -3.66
N SER A 180 20.85 2.84 -4.40
CA SER A 180 22.08 3.16 -5.14
C SER A 180 21.83 3.99 -6.41
N GLY A 181 20.58 4.07 -6.86
CA GLY A 181 20.17 4.60 -8.17
C GLY A 181 20.31 3.60 -9.33
N ARG A 182 20.92 2.43 -9.12
CA ARG A 182 21.09 1.40 -10.15
C ARG A 182 19.97 0.37 -10.08
N ARG A 183 18.97 0.56 -10.91
CA ARG A 183 17.79 -0.32 -11.01
C ARG A 183 18.13 -1.68 -11.61
N VAL A 184 17.66 -2.73 -10.97
CA VAL A 184 17.70 -4.13 -11.44
C VAL A 184 16.31 -4.72 -11.35
N SER A 185 16.02 -5.71 -12.20
CA SER A 185 14.77 -6.46 -12.16
C SER A 185 15.03 -7.92 -11.88
N GLN A 186 14.21 -8.54 -11.04
CA GLN A 186 14.17 -9.98 -10.81
C GLN A 186 12.78 -10.52 -11.09
N ASP A 187 12.74 -11.71 -11.70
CA ASP A 187 11.54 -12.52 -11.77
C ASP A 187 11.41 -13.34 -10.48
N TRP A 188 10.27 -13.20 -9.79
CA TRP A 188 9.93 -13.89 -8.54
C TRP A 188 8.96 -15.06 -8.76
N GLY A 189 8.83 -15.51 -10.01
CA GLY A 189 8.03 -16.65 -10.43
C GLY A 189 6.54 -16.33 -10.59
N THR A 190 5.75 -17.36 -10.83
CA THR A 190 4.31 -17.25 -11.06
C THR A 190 3.59 -16.67 -9.85
N ALA A 191 2.59 -15.81 -10.03
CA ALA A 191 1.76 -15.34 -8.91
C ALA A 191 0.88 -16.44 -8.30
N GLY A 192 0.43 -17.39 -9.14
CA GLY A 192 -0.63 -18.33 -8.76
C GLY A 192 -2.00 -17.65 -8.74
N ASP A 193 -3.03 -18.39 -8.36
CA ASP A 193 -4.37 -17.85 -8.14
C ASP A 193 -4.47 -17.26 -6.73
N TYR A 194 -4.10 -15.99 -6.59
CA TYR A 194 -4.10 -15.30 -5.30
C TYR A 194 -5.44 -14.61 -5.03
N THR A 195 -5.80 -14.51 -3.77
CA THR A 195 -7.03 -13.87 -3.29
C THR A 195 -6.77 -12.52 -2.64
N ALA A 196 -5.53 -12.21 -2.25
CA ALA A 196 -5.21 -10.98 -1.54
C ALA A 196 -3.85 -10.41 -1.97
N ILE A 197 -3.75 -9.09 -2.04
CA ILE A 197 -2.49 -8.35 -2.16
C ILE A 197 -2.34 -7.47 -0.92
N GLU A 198 -1.18 -7.57 -0.27
CA GLU A 198 -0.76 -6.66 0.79
C GLU A 198 0.55 -5.99 0.40
N THR A 199 0.56 -4.66 0.45
CA THR A 199 1.75 -3.86 0.13
C THR A 199 1.99 -2.79 1.19
N GLY A 200 3.25 -2.69 1.61
CA GLY A 200 3.72 -1.74 2.61
C GLY A 200 5.14 -1.29 2.33
N ALA A 201 5.60 -0.24 3.00
CA ALA A 201 7.00 0.23 2.99
C ALA A 201 7.53 0.59 1.60
N PHE A 202 6.84 1.52 0.92
CA PHE A 202 7.25 2.12 -0.37
C PHE A 202 7.17 1.22 -1.61
N PHE A 203 6.55 0.04 -1.50
CA PHE A 203 6.29 -0.81 -2.65
C PHE A 203 5.19 -0.22 -3.52
N HIS A 204 5.44 -0.06 -4.83
CA HIS A 204 4.44 0.27 -5.81
C HIS A 204 4.07 -0.97 -6.63
N VAL A 205 2.91 -1.55 -6.36
CA VAL A 205 2.41 -2.74 -7.03
C VAL A 205 1.52 -2.34 -8.19
N THR A 206 1.82 -2.82 -9.39
CA THR A 206 0.99 -2.66 -10.58
C THR A 206 0.45 -4.02 -11.00
N VAL A 207 -0.87 -4.15 -11.07
CA VAL A 207 -1.51 -5.35 -11.61
C VAL A 207 -1.65 -5.21 -13.12
N SER A 208 -1.17 -6.21 -13.86
CA SER A 208 -1.19 -6.22 -15.32
C SER A 208 -1.81 -7.50 -15.88
N PRO A 209 -2.72 -7.41 -16.87
CA PRO A 209 -3.29 -8.57 -17.54
C PRO A 209 -2.30 -9.28 -18.48
N THR A 210 -1.21 -8.62 -18.89
CA THR A 210 -0.20 -9.21 -19.79
C THR A 210 0.96 -9.86 -19.06
N ALA A 211 1.10 -9.60 -17.76
CA ALA A 211 2.15 -10.20 -16.94
C ALA A 211 1.86 -11.68 -16.70
N ARG A 212 2.90 -12.52 -16.81
CA ARG A 212 2.82 -13.98 -16.56
C ARG A 212 3.45 -14.38 -15.23
N THR A 213 4.44 -13.61 -14.78
CA THR A 213 5.17 -13.81 -13.53
C THR A 213 5.23 -12.50 -12.74
N ILE A 214 5.57 -12.59 -11.47
CA ILE A 214 5.81 -11.42 -10.62
C ILE A 214 7.20 -10.88 -10.95
N THR A 215 7.27 -9.64 -11.43
CA THR A 215 8.54 -8.96 -11.68
C THR A 215 8.75 -7.87 -10.64
N VAL A 216 9.89 -7.90 -9.94
CA VAL A 216 10.27 -6.88 -8.97
C VAL A 216 11.44 -6.08 -9.51
N THR A 217 11.27 -4.76 -9.58
CA THR A 217 12.31 -3.81 -9.98
C THR A 217 12.62 -2.89 -8.82
N ALA A 218 13.88 -2.89 -8.38
CA ALA A 218 14.38 -2.03 -7.31
C ALA A 218 15.86 -1.73 -7.55
N ASP A 219 16.48 -0.93 -6.69
CA ASP A 219 17.93 -0.76 -6.75
C ASP A 219 18.65 -2.04 -6.34
N ASP A 220 19.81 -2.29 -6.95
CA ASP A 220 20.61 -3.51 -6.76
C ASP A 220 20.99 -3.78 -5.30
N ASN A 221 21.20 -2.73 -4.51
CA ASN A 221 21.50 -2.82 -3.09
C ASN A 221 20.25 -2.93 -2.19
N VAL A 222 19.05 -2.80 -2.77
CA VAL A 222 17.76 -2.86 -2.08
C VAL A 222 17.07 -4.20 -2.33
N ILE A 223 17.20 -4.76 -3.53
CA ILE A 223 16.45 -5.94 -3.98
C ILE A 223 16.66 -7.17 -3.09
N ASP A 224 17.87 -7.34 -2.56
CA ASP A 224 18.24 -8.43 -1.63
C ASP A 224 17.52 -8.35 -0.28
N TYR A 225 16.92 -7.20 0.04
CA TYR A 225 16.17 -6.96 1.28
C TYR A 225 14.66 -6.97 1.06
N LEU A 226 14.17 -7.37 -0.12
CA LEU A 226 12.75 -7.47 -0.39
C LEU A 226 12.27 -8.91 -0.15
N LYS A 227 11.06 -9.06 0.36
CA LYS A 227 10.41 -10.36 0.62
C LYS A 227 9.01 -10.37 0.05
N LEU A 228 8.65 -11.46 -0.58
CA LEU A 228 7.26 -11.84 -0.87
C LEU A 228 6.88 -13.03 0.01
N ASP A 229 5.84 -12.86 0.83
CA ASP A 229 5.15 -13.97 1.49
C ASP A 229 3.96 -14.40 0.63
N ARG A 230 3.74 -15.72 0.50
CA ARG A 230 2.69 -16.33 -0.34
C ARG A 230 1.68 -17.15 0.46
N THR A 231 1.72 -17.05 1.79
CA THR A 231 0.94 -17.89 2.69
C THR A 231 -0.57 -17.66 2.51
N GLY A 232 -1.36 -18.73 2.41
CA GLY A 232 -2.82 -18.66 2.38
C GLY A 232 -3.44 -17.98 1.14
N GLY A 233 -2.71 -17.91 0.01
CA GLY A 233 -3.19 -17.24 -1.21
C GLY A 233 -3.05 -15.70 -1.16
N ARG A 234 -2.35 -15.17 -0.17
CA ARG A 234 -2.02 -13.74 -0.03
C ARG A 234 -0.62 -13.47 -0.57
N LEU A 235 -0.47 -12.44 -1.38
CA LEU A 235 0.82 -11.91 -1.81
C LEU A 235 1.17 -10.71 -0.94
N ALA A 236 2.01 -10.92 0.08
CA ALA A 236 2.44 -9.85 0.98
C ALA A 236 3.87 -9.39 0.67
N PHE A 237 3.97 -8.16 0.18
CA PHE A 237 5.24 -7.51 -0.15
C PHE A 237 5.76 -6.73 1.05
N SER A 238 7.00 -7.03 1.44
CA SER A 238 7.62 -6.42 2.62
C SER A 238 9.12 -6.30 2.44
N LEU A 239 9.76 -5.47 3.27
CA LEU A 239 11.20 -5.52 3.46
C LEU A 239 11.55 -6.60 4.49
N LEU A 240 12.56 -7.43 4.17
CA LEU A 240 13.21 -8.38 5.08
C LEU A 240 13.54 -7.69 6.40
N PRO A 241 13.54 -8.45 7.51
CA PRO A 241 13.13 -7.92 8.80
C PRO A 241 13.94 -6.68 9.16
N ARG A 242 13.22 -5.63 9.58
CA ARG A 242 13.83 -4.49 10.28
C ARG A 242 14.66 -5.05 11.41
N SER A 243 15.99 -5.10 11.24
CA SER A 243 16.87 -5.18 12.39
C SER A 243 16.53 -3.95 13.25
N GLY A 244 16.50 -4.06 14.57
CA GLY A 244 16.34 -2.89 15.47
C GLY A 244 17.42 -1.81 15.31
N ARG A 245 18.35 -1.99 14.35
CA ARG A 245 19.46 -1.10 14.00
C ARG A 245 19.22 -0.28 12.73
N THR A 246 18.25 -0.64 11.87
CA THR A 246 17.93 0.16 10.68
C THR A 246 17.18 1.41 11.14
N ARG A 247 17.93 2.51 11.30
CA ARG A 247 17.41 3.78 11.80
C ARG A 247 16.79 4.65 10.71
N ARG A 248 17.18 4.45 9.44
CA ARG A 248 16.78 5.32 8.34
C ARG A 248 16.60 4.53 7.03
N ILE A 249 15.48 4.75 6.36
CA ILE A 249 15.17 4.20 5.03
C ILE A 249 14.82 5.41 4.16
N GLU A 250 15.59 5.66 3.11
CA GLU A 250 15.45 6.86 2.28
C GLU A 250 15.63 6.51 0.81
N ASN A 251 15.01 7.30 -0.08
CA ASN A 251 15.18 7.18 -1.54
C ASN A 251 14.98 5.75 -2.07
N LEU A 252 14.03 5.00 -1.50
CA LEU A 252 13.63 3.71 -2.03
C LEU A 252 12.57 3.92 -3.11
N SER A 253 12.80 3.32 -4.26
CA SER A 253 11.78 3.09 -5.25
C SER A 253 11.74 1.59 -5.53
N ILE A 254 10.59 0.97 -5.27
CA ILE A 254 10.37 -0.46 -5.48
C ILE A 254 9.10 -0.58 -6.32
N SER A 255 9.23 -1.17 -7.50
CA SER A 255 8.13 -1.38 -8.43
C SER A 255 7.90 -2.87 -8.61
N VAL A 256 6.66 -3.33 -8.48
CA VAL A 256 6.30 -4.73 -8.63
C VAL A 256 5.22 -4.83 -9.70
N VAL A 257 5.39 -5.70 -10.68
CA VAL A 257 4.34 -6.05 -11.64
C VAL A 257 3.79 -7.43 -11.27
N VAL A 258 2.49 -7.52 -11.06
CA VAL A 258 1.79 -8.76 -10.68
C VAL A 258 0.76 -9.12 -11.76
N PRO A 259 0.69 -10.39 -12.21
CA PRO A 259 -0.40 -10.88 -13.04
C PRO A 259 -1.78 -10.64 -12.40
N VAL A 260 -2.80 -10.32 -13.19
CA VAL A 260 -4.18 -10.21 -12.69
C VAL A 260 -4.71 -11.57 -12.21
N SER A 261 -5.44 -11.57 -11.08
CA SER A 261 -6.14 -12.75 -10.57
C SER A 261 -7.66 -12.51 -10.57
N ALA A 262 -8.42 -13.48 -11.07
CA ALA A 262 -9.89 -13.47 -10.99
C ALA A 262 -10.40 -13.78 -9.58
N SER A 263 -9.57 -14.43 -8.76
CA SER A 263 -9.87 -14.76 -7.37
C SER A 263 -9.53 -13.64 -6.39
N LEU A 264 -9.06 -12.47 -6.85
CA LEU A 264 -8.76 -11.32 -5.99
C LEU A 264 -10.01 -10.86 -5.22
N ARG A 265 -9.88 -10.78 -3.89
CA ARG A 265 -10.91 -10.36 -2.92
C ARG A 265 -10.41 -9.32 -1.92
N GLU A 266 -9.09 -9.16 -1.75
CA GLU A 266 -8.56 -8.19 -0.78
C GLU A 266 -7.37 -7.40 -1.35
N ILE A 267 -7.39 -6.08 -1.15
CA ILE A 267 -6.27 -5.18 -1.42
C ILE A 267 -5.99 -4.39 -0.14
N SER A 268 -4.81 -4.55 0.43
CA SER A 268 -4.34 -3.81 1.59
C SER A 268 -3.10 -2.99 1.23
N VAL A 269 -3.20 -1.67 1.33
CA VAL A 269 -2.12 -0.73 0.97
C VAL A 269 -1.83 0.17 2.15
N GLY A 270 -0.59 0.14 2.63
CA GLY A 270 -0.15 0.89 3.80
C GLY A 270 1.24 1.50 3.63
N SER A 271 1.66 2.32 4.59
CA SER A 271 3.06 2.74 4.78
C SER A 271 3.71 3.30 3.51
N TYR A 272 3.08 4.32 2.90
CA TYR A 272 3.54 4.98 1.66
C TYR A 272 3.65 4.05 0.44
N ALA A 273 3.00 2.88 0.47
CA ALA A 273 2.93 1.98 -0.68
C ALA A 273 1.90 2.46 -1.71
N GLY A 274 2.07 2.00 -2.95
CA GLY A 274 1.14 2.21 -4.05
C GLY A 274 0.57 0.90 -4.56
N PHE A 275 -0.67 0.95 -5.03
CA PHE A 275 -1.30 -0.08 -5.84
C PHE A 275 -1.94 0.58 -7.05
N GLU A 276 -1.67 0.06 -8.24
CA GLU A 276 -2.24 0.55 -9.49
C GLU A 276 -2.76 -0.59 -10.36
N SER A 277 -3.91 -0.38 -10.99
CA SER A 277 -4.39 -1.24 -12.07
C SER A 277 -4.78 -0.36 -13.25
N ALA A 278 -4.13 -0.56 -14.40
CA ALA A 278 -4.41 0.19 -15.63
C ALA A 278 -5.74 -0.22 -16.29
N THR A 279 -6.25 -1.42 -15.96
CA THR A 279 -7.54 -1.94 -16.45
C THR A 279 -8.51 -2.13 -15.28
N PRO A 280 -9.83 -2.02 -15.50
CA PRO A 280 -10.81 -2.27 -14.45
C PRO A 280 -10.68 -3.68 -13.84
N LEU A 281 -10.63 -3.74 -12.51
CA LEU A 281 -10.60 -4.98 -11.76
C LEU A 281 -12.00 -5.56 -11.70
N ARG A 282 -12.22 -6.69 -12.39
CA ARG A 282 -13.49 -7.41 -12.39
C ARG A 282 -13.45 -8.50 -11.32
N VAL A 283 -14.25 -8.32 -10.27
CA VAL A 283 -14.15 -9.10 -9.02
C VAL A 283 -15.53 -9.42 -8.45
N LYS A 284 -15.55 -10.16 -7.34
CA LYS A 284 -16.77 -10.47 -6.58
C LYS A 284 -16.49 -10.35 -5.09
N ASN A 285 -17.13 -9.39 -4.40
CA ASN A 285 -16.96 -9.09 -2.97
C ASN A 285 -15.54 -8.65 -2.62
N LEU A 286 -15.10 -7.51 -3.17
CA LEU A 286 -13.78 -6.94 -2.93
C LEU A 286 -13.74 -6.11 -1.64
N SER A 287 -12.71 -6.35 -0.82
CA SER A 287 -12.34 -5.52 0.32
C SER A 287 -11.07 -4.72 0.01
N VAL A 288 -11.12 -3.39 0.11
CA VAL A 288 -9.98 -2.50 -0.07
C VAL A 288 -9.72 -1.72 1.21
N SER A 289 -8.50 -1.81 1.72
CA SER A 289 -8.04 -1.08 2.90
C SER A 289 -6.83 -0.23 2.53
N VAL A 290 -6.96 1.09 2.64
CA VAL A 290 -5.90 2.06 2.36
C VAL A 290 -5.61 2.84 3.62
N SER A 291 -4.36 2.81 4.08
CA SER A 291 -3.95 3.48 5.32
C SER A 291 -2.53 4.04 5.24
N SER A 292 -2.15 4.85 6.22
CA SER A 292 -0.77 5.28 6.46
C SER A 292 -0.07 5.79 5.19
N TYR A 293 -0.70 6.78 4.53
CA TYR A 293 -0.23 7.37 3.27
C TYR A 293 -0.16 6.41 2.07
N GLY A 294 -0.82 5.25 2.16
CA GLY A 294 -1.00 4.34 1.03
C GLY A 294 -1.84 4.96 -0.08
N SER A 295 -1.59 4.55 -1.32
CA SER A 295 -2.34 5.03 -2.49
C SER A 295 -2.84 3.85 -3.33
N VAL A 296 -4.14 3.82 -3.62
CA VAL A 296 -4.76 2.90 -4.57
C VAL A 296 -5.27 3.70 -5.76
N LYS A 297 -4.88 3.31 -6.97
CA LYS A 297 -5.39 3.85 -8.23
C LYS A 297 -5.93 2.73 -9.11
N ALA A 298 -7.23 2.51 -9.08
CA ALA A 298 -7.85 1.43 -9.84
C ALA A 298 -9.35 1.67 -10.04
N ASP A 299 -9.84 1.31 -11.22
CA ASP A 299 -11.27 1.14 -11.44
C ASP A 299 -11.70 -0.25 -10.98
N ILE A 300 -12.84 -0.34 -10.30
CA ILE A 300 -13.39 -1.57 -9.71
C ILE A 300 -14.76 -1.82 -10.32
N VAL A 301 -14.96 -3.04 -10.82
CA VAL A 301 -16.26 -3.57 -11.24
C VAL A 301 -16.52 -4.84 -10.43
N ASP A 302 -17.28 -4.69 -9.36
CA ASP A 302 -17.59 -5.74 -8.41
C ASP A 302 -19.01 -6.29 -8.66
N SER A 303 -19.11 -7.58 -8.93
CA SER A 303 -20.41 -8.25 -9.11
C SER A 303 -21.16 -8.50 -7.79
N GLY A 304 -20.56 -8.20 -6.64
CA GLY A 304 -21.16 -8.33 -5.32
C GLY A 304 -21.02 -7.06 -4.48
N ASP A 305 -20.87 -7.23 -3.16
CA ASP A 305 -20.77 -6.12 -2.22
C ASP A 305 -19.32 -5.71 -1.98
N SER A 306 -18.99 -4.46 -2.27
CA SER A 306 -17.65 -3.93 -2.04
C SER A 306 -17.53 -3.29 -0.67
N ARG A 307 -16.40 -3.54 0.01
CA ARG A 307 -16.01 -2.84 1.24
C ARG A 307 -14.77 -2.02 1.00
N LEU A 308 -14.83 -0.72 1.25
CA LEU A 308 -13.71 0.19 1.06
C LEU A 308 -13.46 0.98 2.34
N GLN A 309 -12.22 0.99 2.82
CA GLN A 309 -11.79 1.75 3.97
C GLN A 309 -10.56 2.58 3.60
N VAL A 310 -10.71 3.90 3.64
CA VAL A 310 -9.62 4.85 3.34
C VAL A 310 -9.37 5.69 4.58
N SER A 311 -8.23 5.50 5.22
CA SER A 311 -7.90 6.15 6.49
C SER A 311 -6.45 6.60 6.58
N SER A 312 -6.12 7.36 7.63
CA SER A 312 -4.74 7.75 7.98
C SER A 312 -3.95 8.29 6.77
N TYR A 313 -4.49 9.34 6.14
CA TYR A 313 -3.94 9.97 4.93
C TYR A 313 -3.86 9.06 3.70
N GLY A 314 -4.53 7.91 3.70
CA GLY A 314 -4.66 7.04 2.53
C GLY A 314 -5.44 7.73 1.41
N ARG A 315 -5.11 7.39 0.16
CA ARG A 315 -5.82 7.89 -1.02
C ARG A 315 -6.32 6.73 -1.87
N PHE A 316 -7.61 6.78 -2.22
CA PHE A 316 -8.18 5.94 -3.27
C PHE A 316 -8.59 6.85 -4.43
N THR A 317 -8.18 6.49 -5.65
CA THR A 317 -8.57 7.17 -6.87
C THR A 317 -9.07 6.15 -7.89
N GLY A 318 -10.30 6.32 -8.37
CA GLY A 318 -10.87 5.45 -9.40
C GLY A 318 -12.38 5.31 -9.29
N LYS A 319 -12.98 4.72 -10.32
CA LYS A 319 -14.40 4.45 -10.38
C LYS A 319 -14.74 3.13 -9.67
N VAL A 320 -15.84 3.11 -8.92
CA VAL A 320 -16.34 1.90 -8.26
C VAL A 320 -17.76 1.63 -8.76
N GLU A 321 -17.95 0.47 -9.39
CA GLU A 321 -19.24 -0.10 -9.74
C GLU A 321 -19.45 -1.38 -8.93
N SER A 322 -20.55 -1.48 -8.17
CA SER A 322 -20.83 -2.66 -7.35
C SER A 322 -22.33 -2.99 -7.24
N ALA A 323 -22.66 -4.20 -6.76
CA ALA A 323 -24.04 -4.51 -6.41
C ALA A 323 -24.47 -3.71 -5.17
N GLY A 324 -23.63 -3.68 -4.13
CA GLY A 324 -23.76 -2.81 -2.96
C GLY A 324 -22.39 -2.32 -2.49
N ALA A 325 -22.35 -1.28 -1.67
CA ALA A 325 -21.09 -0.74 -1.16
C ALA A 325 -21.16 -0.31 0.31
N GLN A 326 -20.11 -0.66 1.05
CA GLN A 326 -19.78 -0.09 2.36
C GLN A 326 -18.47 0.69 2.24
N LEU A 327 -18.54 2.02 2.24
CA LEU A 327 -17.38 2.89 2.12
C LEU A 327 -17.19 3.73 3.37
N THR A 328 -16.00 3.67 3.96
CA THR A 328 -15.59 4.55 5.06
C THR A 328 -14.37 5.36 4.65
N VAL A 329 -14.47 6.68 4.75
CA VAL A 329 -13.35 7.61 4.56
C VAL A 329 -13.14 8.38 5.85
N ALA A 330 -12.00 8.18 6.51
CA ALA A 330 -11.74 8.74 7.84
C ALA A 330 -10.29 9.20 8.01
N SER A 331 -9.99 9.90 9.10
CA SER A 331 -8.61 10.24 9.52
C SER A 331 -7.77 10.84 8.39
N TYR A 332 -8.28 11.91 7.78
CA TYR A 332 -7.67 12.58 6.61
C TYR A 332 -7.54 11.73 5.34
N GLY A 333 -8.21 10.58 5.28
CA GLY A 333 -8.33 9.76 4.08
C GLY A 333 -9.05 10.50 2.96
N THR A 334 -8.71 10.18 1.71
CA THR A 334 -9.29 10.82 0.52
C THR A 334 -9.77 9.77 -0.46
N PHE A 335 -11.05 9.82 -0.81
CA PHE A 335 -11.63 9.04 -1.89
C PHE A 335 -11.96 9.98 -3.06
N GLU A 336 -11.46 9.65 -4.25
CA GLU A 336 -11.63 10.42 -5.48
C GLU A 336 -12.18 9.53 -6.59
N GLY A 337 -13.42 9.77 -6.99
CA GLY A 337 -14.06 9.07 -8.10
C GLY A 337 -15.54 8.77 -7.86
N PRO A 338 -16.27 8.35 -8.91
CA PRO A 338 -17.68 8.03 -8.78
C PRO A 338 -17.90 6.65 -8.14
N LEU A 339 -18.93 6.55 -7.31
CA LEU A 339 -19.47 5.31 -6.74
C LEU A 339 -20.85 5.03 -7.34
N SER A 340 -21.01 3.90 -8.01
CA SER A 340 -22.28 3.47 -8.61
C SER A 340 -22.67 2.09 -8.08
N CYS A 341 -23.79 2.01 -7.38
CA CYS A 341 -24.34 0.78 -6.81
C CYS A 341 -25.66 0.45 -7.50
N VAL A 342 -25.93 -0.84 -7.74
CA VAL A 342 -27.27 -1.28 -8.19
C VAL A 342 -28.26 -1.28 -7.02
N GLY A 343 -27.80 -1.66 -5.84
CA GLY A 343 -28.57 -1.69 -4.60
C GLY A 343 -28.20 -0.53 -3.68
N THR A 344 -27.73 -0.85 -2.47
CA THR A 344 -27.49 0.12 -1.41
C THR A 344 -26.04 0.61 -1.38
N ALA A 345 -25.87 1.93 -1.26
CA ALA A 345 -24.59 2.58 -0.96
C ALA A 345 -24.59 3.11 0.47
N ALA A 346 -23.88 2.44 1.39
CA ALA A 346 -23.64 2.90 2.75
C ALA A 346 -22.27 3.59 2.84
N VAL A 347 -22.27 4.91 3.00
CA VAL A 347 -21.07 5.75 2.96
C VAL A 347 -20.91 6.55 4.24
N SER A 348 -19.75 6.46 4.88
CA SER A 348 -19.37 7.23 6.06
C SER A 348 -18.12 8.05 5.79
N VAL A 349 -18.20 9.36 5.96
CA VAL A 349 -17.08 10.31 5.80
C VAL A 349 -16.88 11.04 7.11
N GLY A 350 -15.83 10.69 7.84
CA GLY A 350 -15.59 11.15 9.20
C GLY A 350 -14.18 11.70 9.41
N SER A 351 -13.91 12.26 10.58
CA SER A 351 -12.55 12.58 11.08
C SER A 351 -11.67 13.28 10.02
N TYR A 352 -12.16 14.39 9.49
CA TYR A 352 -11.51 15.18 8.43
C TYR A 352 -11.24 14.44 7.11
N GLY A 353 -11.88 13.31 6.87
CA GLY A 353 -11.86 12.61 5.58
C GLY A 353 -12.58 13.39 4.48
N SER A 354 -12.23 13.10 3.23
CA SER A 354 -12.80 13.76 2.04
C SER A 354 -13.28 12.72 1.03
N PHE A 355 -14.55 12.80 0.66
CA PHE A 355 -15.12 12.07 -0.48
C PHE A 355 -15.41 13.07 -1.61
N ASN A 356 -14.76 12.86 -2.76
CA ASN A 356 -14.85 13.72 -3.93
C ASN A 356 -15.32 12.88 -5.13
N GLY A 357 -16.60 12.95 -5.43
CA GLY A 357 -17.19 12.19 -6.53
C GLY A 357 -18.71 12.05 -6.43
N ASP A 358 -19.32 11.52 -7.47
CA ASP A 358 -20.77 11.31 -7.50
C ASP A 358 -21.12 9.96 -6.87
N ILE A 359 -22.29 9.89 -6.22
CA ILE A 359 -22.93 8.65 -5.78
C ILE A 359 -24.18 8.42 -6.63
N ARG A 360 -24.28 7.23 -7.24
CA ARG A 360 -25.51 6.71 -7.85
C ARG A 360 -25.88 5.39 -7.17
N ALA A 361 -27.10 5.24 -6.66
CA ALA A 361 -27.55 4.00 -6.01
C ALA A 361 -29.08 3.85 -6.11
N ALA A 362 -29.65 2.68 -5.85
CA ALA A 362 -31.09 2.58 -5.60
C ALA A 362 -31.43 3.20 -4.23
N GLN A 363 -30.64 2.86 -3.21
CA GLN A 363 -30.73 3.45 -1.87
C GLN A 363 -29.37 3.98 -1.43
N ALA A 364 -29.32 5.18 -0.85
CA ALA A 364 -28.09 5.77 -0.33
C ALA A 364 -28.19 6.15 1.15
N ASP A 365 -27.31 5.61 1.98
CA ASP A 365 -27.17 5.97 3.38
C ASP A 365 -25.82 6.68 3.57
N LEU A 366 -25.83 8.01 3.63
CA LEU A 366 -24.64 8.85 3.70
C LEU A 366 -24.53 9.55 5.05
N SER A 367 -23.45 9.32 5.79
CA SER A 367 -23.12 10.04 7.01
C SER A 367 -21.82 10.83 6.83
N VAL A 368 -21.87 12.14 7.04
CA VAL A 368 -20.70 13.03 7.02
C VAL A 368 -20.55 13.65 8.41
N SER A 369 -19.44 13.41 9.09
CA SER A 369 -19.25 13.81 10.50
C SER A 369 -17.83 14.27 10.81
N SER A 370 -17.62 14.83 12.00
CA SER A 370 -16.30 15.14 12.58
C SER A 370 -15.36 15.86 11.62
N GLY A 371 -15.81 16.97 11.04
CA GLY A 371 -15.06 17.77 10.08
C GLY A 371 -14.88 17.14 8.68
N GLY A 372 -15.52 16.00 8.43
CA GLY A 372 -15.56 15.32 7.13
C GLY A 372 -16.21 16.18 6.04
N LYS A 373 -15.83 15.91 4.79
CA LYS A 373 -16.28 16.66 3.62
C LYS A 373 -16.76 15.70 2.54
N PHE A 374 -18.00 15.92 2.08
CA PHE A 374 -18.53 15.30 0.89
C PHE A 374 -18.71 16.36 -0.20
N SER A 375 -18.21 16.06 -1.39
CA SER A 375 -18.33 16.91 -2.58
C SER A 375 -18.70 16.08 -3.80
N GLY A 376 -19.92 16.23 -4.30
CA GLY A 376 -20.40 15.60 -5.53
C GLY A 376 -21.91 15.45 -5.59
N ALA A 377 -22.43 14.91 -6.70
CA ALA A 377 -23.87 14.68 -6.86
C ALA A 377 -24.31 13.40 -6.14
N LEU A 378 -25.45 13.44 -5.45
CA LEU A 378 -26.12 12.27 -4.90
C LEU A 378 -27.39 11.98 -5.70
N ARG A 379 -27.44 10.83 -6.36
CA ARG A 379 -28.61 10.36 -7.13
C ARG A 379 -29.07 8.99 -6.64
N ALA A 380 -30.32 8.90 -6.21
CA ALA A 380 -30.90 7.64 -5.75
C ALA A 380 -32.43 7.65 -5.77
N ASP A 381 -33.08 6.49 -5.66
CA ASP A 381 -34.53 6.45 -5.47
C ASP A 381 -34.88 6.98 -4.08
N ALA A 382 -34.15 6.53 -3.06
CA ALA A 382 -34.27 7.04 -1.69
C ALA A 382 -32.90 7.28 -1.07
N ALA A 383 -32.80 8.32 -0.22
CA ALA A 383 -31.57 8.60 0.51
C ALA A 383 -31.80 9.02 1.96
N SER A 384 -30.91 8.56 2.85
CA SER A 384 -30.70 9.10 4.18
C SER A 384 -29.36 9.84 4.23
N VAL A 385 -29.37 11.13 4.57
CA VAL A 385 -28.18 11.97 4.65
C VAL A 385 -28.06 12.57 6.04
N GLY A 386 -26.99 12.23 6.76
CA GLY A 386 -26.61 12.81 8.04
C GLY A 386 -25.39 13.70 7.92
N VAL A 387 -25.45 14.93 8.43
CA VAL A 387 -24.30 15.86 8.46
C VAL A 387 -24.13 16.42 9.87
N SER A 388 -23.01 16.10 10.53
CA SER A 388 -22.80 16.50 11.93
C SER A 388 -21.38 16.94 12.27
N SER A 389 -21.20 17.55 13.45
CA SER A 389 -19.89 17.85 14.03
C SER A 389 -18.96 18.61 13.08
N TYR A 390 -19.40 19.79 12.64
CA TYR A 390 -18.69 20.69 11.72
C TYR A 390 -18.41 20.12 10.31
N ALA A 391 -19.02 18.97 9.97
CA ALA A 391 -18.93 18.40 8.64
C ALA A 391 -19.69 19.21 7.59
N ARG A 392 -19.32 19.01 6.32
CA ARG A 392 -19.96 19.66 5.19
C ARG A 392 -20.34 18.67 4.10
N PHE A 393 -21.58 18.78 3.66
CA PHE A 393 -22.07 18.20 2.41
C PHE A 393 -22.25 19.33 1.40
N SER A 394 -21.69 19.17 0.20
CA SER A 394 -21.81 20.10 -0.90
C SER A 394 -22.06 19.37 -2.20
N GLY A 395 -23.22 19.61 -2.82
CA GLY A 395 -23.56 19.07 -4.13
C GLY A 395 -25.06 18.90 -4.33
N PRO A 396 -25.52 18.68 -5.57
CA PRO A 396 -26.92 18.46 -5.84
C PRO A 396 -27.38 17.10 -5.28
N ILE A 397 -28.61 17.07 -4.77
CA ILE A 397 -29.29 15.85 -4.33
C ILE A 397 -30.50 15.70 -5.25
N ASP A 398 -30.51 14.62 -6.02
CA ASP A 398 -31.59 14.24 -6.94
C ASP A 398 -32.14 12.88 -6.50
N VAL A 399 -33.17 12.92 -5.64
CA VAL A 399 -33.76 11.72 -5.04
C VAL A 399 -35.27 11.84 -4.92
N SER A 400 -36.01 10.74 -5.08
CA SER A 400 -37.46 10.78 -4.90
C SER A 400 -37.84 11.07 -3.44
N GLU A 401 -37.18 10.40 -2.50
CA GLU A 401 -37.43 10.55 -1.06
C GLU A 401 -36.12 10.80 -0.29
N LEU A 402 -36.06 11.92 0.43
CA LEU A 402 -34.90 12.33 1.23
C LEU A 402 -35.21 12.36 2.72
N LYS A 403 -34.44 11.64 3.53
CA LYS A 403 -34.34 11.83 4.98
C LYS A 403 -33.05 12.57 5.32
N ALA A 404 -33.12 13.79 5.82
CA ALA A 404 -31.97 14.60 6.17
C ALA A 404 -31.86 14.82 7.69
N SER A 405 -30.67 14.63 8.25
CA SER A 405 -30.37 15.01 9.63
C SER A 405 -29.14 15.91 9.66
N VAL A 406 -29.26 17.10 10.25
CA VAL A 406 -28.15 18.05 10.31
C VAL A 406 -27.99 18.55 11.74
N SER A 407 -26.83 18.29 12.35
CA SER A 407 -26.61 18.61 13.77
C SER A 407 -25.21 19.09 14.08
N SER A 408 -24.98 19.58 15.30
CA SER A 408 -23.66 19.92 15.84
C SER A 408 -22.81 20.77 14.88
N SER A 409 -23.37 21.89 14.43
CA SER A 409 -22.74 22.82 13.47
C SER A 409 -22.42 22.22 12.09
N GLY A 410 -23.03 21.08 11.74
CA GLY A 410 -22.99 20.52 10.40
C GLY A 410 -23.71 21.41 9.38
N VAL A 411 -23.25 21.36 8.14
CA VAL A 411 -23.83 22.15 7.04
C VAL A 411 -24.15 21.24 5.85
N LEU A 412 -25.43 21.17 5.51
CA LEU A 412 -25.90 20.54 4.28
C LEU A 412 -26.39 21.64 3.36
N GLN A 413 -25.68 21.86 2.26
CA GLN A 413 -26.10 22.77 1.20
C GLN A 413 -26.26 21.99 -0.10
N SER A 414 -27.45 22.05 -0.68
CA SER A 414 -27.77 21.26 -1.87
C SER A 414 -28.79 21.92 -2.79
N ALA A 415 -28.58 21.81 -4.09
CA ALA A 415 -29.65 21.97 -5.06
C ALA A 415 -30.51 20.71 -5.02
N PHE A 416 -31.63 20.76 -4.30
CA PHE A 416 -32.49 19.60 -4.09
C PHE A 416 -33.51 19.47 -5.21
N ALA A 417 -33.57 18.31 -5.84
CA ALA A 417 -34.59 17.89 -6.77
C ALA A 417 -35.18 16.57 -6.27
N GLY A 418 -36.49 16.53 -6.06
CA GLY A 418 -37.13 15.37 -5.48
C GLY A 418 -38.61 15.54 -5.21
N ARG A 419 -39.27 14.47 -4.78
CA ARG A 419 -40.71 14.51 -4.49
C ARG A 419 -40.97 14.93 -3.05
N ARG A 420 -40.28 14.30 -2.09
CA ARG A 420 -40.52 14.50 -0.66
C ARG A 420 -39.22 14.55 0.15
N CYS A 421 -39.24 15.37 1.21
CA CYS A 421 -38.14 15.45 2.17
C CYS A 421 -38.65 15.47 3.62
N GLU A 422 -38.04 14.67 4.49
CA GLU A 422 -38.17 14.74 5.94
C GLU A 422 -36.82 15.17 6.53
N ALA A 423 -36.80 16.27 7.28
CA ALA A 423 -35.57 16.85 7.81
C ALA A 423 -35.63 17.10 9.31
N SER A 424 -34.54 16.80 10.01
CA SER A 424 -34.32 17.19 11.41
C SER A 424 -33.04 18.00 11.53
N VAL A 425 -33.13 19.22 12.06
CA VAL A 425 -31.99 20.13 12.22
C VAL A 425 -31.85 20.52 13.70
N ALA A 426 -30.66 20.31 14.28
CA ALA A 426 -30.42 20.52 15.70
C ALA A 426 -29.04 21.13 16.00
N SER A 427 -28.82 21.61 17.22
CA SER A 427 -27.50 21.99 17.75
C SER A 427 -26.65 22.83 16.77
N TYR A 428 -27.16 24.00 16.37
CA TYR A 428 -26.51 24.89 15.40
C TYR A 428 -26.34 24.34 13.98
N GLY A 429 -27.00 23.24 13.64
CA GLY A 429 -27.04 22.70 12.29
C GLY A 429 -27.69 23.68 11.29
N LYS A 430 -27.20 23.64 10.04
CA LYS A 430 -27.70 24.47 8.95
C LYS A 430 -28.04 23.63 7.73
N LEU A 431 -29.32 23.62 7.36
CA LEU A 431 -29.83 23.00 6.14
C LEU A 431 -30.21 24.09 5.13
N VAL A 432 -29.60 24.06 3.95
CA VAL A 432 -29.89 24.99 2.85
C VAL A 432 -30.25 24.20 1.61
N PHE A 433 -31.49 24.35 1.16
CA PHE A 433 -31.89 23.92 -0.18
C PHE A 433 -31.89 25.09 -1.13
N THR A 434 -31.23 24.90 -2.27
CA THR A 434 -31.17 25.84 -3.38
C THR A 434 -31.85 25.23 -4.61
N GLY A 435 -31.95 26.01 -5.68
CA GLY A 435 -32.58 25.59 -6.93
C GLY A 435 -34.10 25.81 -6.92
N SER A 436 -34.72 25.56 -8.07
CA SER A 436 -36.12 25.91 -8.35
C SER A 436 -36.98 24.70 -8.71
N ALA A 437 -36.61 23.50 -8.24
CA ALA A 437 -37.37 22.29 -8.50
C ALA A 437 -38.75 22.35 -7.81
N ASP A 438 -39.75 21.75 -8.45
CA ASP A 438 -41.09 21.58 -7.88
C ASP A 438 -41.11 20.34 -6.98
N VAL A 439 -41.32 20.56 -5.68
CA VAL A 439 -41.33 19.53 -4.64
C VAL A 439 -42.73 19.38 -4.05
N GLU A 440 -43.18 18.15 -3.84
CA GLU A 440 -44.54 17.87 -3.39
C GLU A 440 -44.72 18.18 -1.90
N ALA A 441 -43.80 17.72 -1.04
CA ALA A 441 -43.93 17.90 0.40
C ALA A 441 -42.58 17.94 1.11
N VAL A 442 -42.43 18.84 2.07
CA VAL A 442 -41.26 18.91 2.95
C VAL A 442 -41.70 19.05 4.41
N SER A 443 -41.25 18.13 5.25
CA SER A 443 -41.42 18.15 6.70
C SER A 443 -40.10 18.50 7.38
N VAL A 444 -40.09 19.50 8.26
CA VAL A 444 -38.88 19.96 8.94
C VAL A 444 -39.10 20.10 10.43
N GLN A 445 -38.24 19.47 11.23
CA GLN A 445 -38.16 19.65 12.68
C GLN A 445 -36.90 20.43 13.03
N LEU A 446 -37.07 21.59 13.65
CA LEU A 446 -36.01 22.49 14.06
C LEU A 446 -35.88 22.49 15.59
N SER A 447 -34.78 21.95 16.11
CA SER A 447 -34.41 22.08 17.53
C SER A 447 -33.79 23.47 17.81
N PRO A 448 -33.51 23.84 19.07
CA PRO A 448 -33.01 25.18 19.37
C PRO A 448 -31.77 25.56 18.57
N GLN A 449 -31.71 26.83 18.15
CA GLN A 449 -30.57 27.44 17.43
C GLN A 449 -30.24 26.80 16.07
N SER A 450 -31.16 26.03 15.49
CA SER A 450 -31.02 25.47 14.14
C SER A 450 -31.53 26.41 13.05
N SER A 451 -31.10 26.20 11.80
CA SER A 451 -31.53 26.98 10.65
C SER A 451 -31.87 26.11 9.44
N PHE A 452 -33.02 26.38 8.85
CA PHE A 452 -33.45 25.86 7.55
C PHE A 452 -33.71 27.03 6.59
N SER A 453 -33.22 26.92 5.35
CA SER A 453 -33.42 27.95 4.33
C SER A 453 -33.63 27.30 2.96
N ALA A 454 -34.74 27.65 2.31
CA ALA A 454 -35.13 27.21 0.99
C ALA A 454 -36.00 28.28 0.27
N PRO A 455 -35.52 29.52 0.13
CA PRO A 455 -36.34 30.62 -0.42
C PRO A 455 -36.67 30.45 -1.91
N ASP A 456 -35.84 29.73 -2.66
CA ASP A 456 -35.98 29.56 -4.12
C ASP A 456 -36.64 28.22 -4.50
N LEU A 457 -36.68 27.27 -3.57
CA LEU A 457 -37.26 25.95 -3.79
C LEU A 457 -38.79 26.04 -3.85
N ARG A 458 -39.40 25.44 -4.87
CA ARG A 458 -40.85 25.55 -5.09
C ARG A 458 -41.55 24.36 -4.46
N VAL A 459 -42.00 24.51 -3.21
CA VAL A 459 -42.66 23.42 -2.48
C VAL A 459 -44.16 23.60 -2.46
N LYS A 460 -44.93 22.52 -2.69
CA LYS A 460 -46.39 22.55 -2.57
C LYS A 460 -46.82 22.65 -1.12
N ARG A 461 -46.36 21.72 -0.28
CA ARG A 461 -46.79 21.61 1.12
C ARG A 461 -45.62 21.55 2.10
N TYR A 462 -45.65 22.40 3.11
CA TYR A 462 -44.70 22.38 4.22
C TYR A 462 -45.38 22.01 5.55
N ASP A 463 -44.72 21.16 6.34
CA ASP A 463 -44.97 20.98 7.78
C ASP A 463 -43.69 21.34 8.53
N ILE A 464 -43.69 22.46 9.26
CA ILE A 464 -42.51 22.99 9.96
C ILE A 464 -42.80 23.04 11.46
N ARG A 465 -42.00 22.33 12.24
CA ARG A 465 -42.02 22.40 13.72
C ARG A 465 -40.76 23.09 14.19
N THR A 466 -40.91 24.15 14.99
CA THR A 466 -39.78 24.96 15.44
C THR A 466 -39.66 25.01 16.95
N SER A 467 -38.42 25.03 17.42
CA SER A 467 -38.08 25.28 18.83
C SER A 467 -37.50 26.69 19.00
N SER A 468 -37.30 27.12 20.24
CA SER A 468 -36.75 28.45 20.58
C SER A 468 -35.49 28.80 19.80
N TYR A 469 -35.41 30.05 19.30
CA TYR A 469 -34.25 30.59 18.54
C TYR A 469 -33.90 29.88 17.23
N SER A 470 -34.79 29.04 16.69
CA SER A 470 -34.61 28.47 15.36
C SER A 470 -35.12 29.41 14.27
N LYS A 471 -34.60 29.24 13.05
CA LYS A 471 -34.94 30.06 11.88
C LYS A 471 -35.35 29.20 10.69
N ALA A 472 -36.46 29.54 10.05
CA ALA A 472 -36.88 28.95 8.78
C ALA A 472 -37.18 30.04 7.76
N ASP A 473 -36.72 29.88 6.52
CA ASP A 473 -37.06 30.76 5.39
C ASP A 473 -37.45 29.92 4.17
N VAL A 474 -38.69 30.02 3.70
CA VAL A 474 -39.27 29.08 2.71
C VAL A 474 -40.12 29.77 1.65
N TRP A 475 -40.48 29.04 0.60
CA TRP A 475 -41.49 29.43 -0.39
C TRP A 475 -42.49 28.30 -0.61
N CYS A 476 -43.80 28.59 -0.58
CA CYS A 476 -44.85 27.58 -0.78
C CYS A 476 -45.96 27.97 -1.75
N SER A 477 -46.54 26.97 -2.41
CA SER A 477 -47.62 27.16 -3.39
C SER A 477 -49.00 26.68 -2.95
N GLU A 478 -49.14 25.64 -2.11
CA GLU A 478 -50.44 25.11 -1.68
C GLU A 478 -50.73 25.37 -0.20
N SER A 479 -49.99 24.74 0.72
CA SER A 479 -50.23 24.85 2.17
C SER A 479 -48.95 24.97 2.98
N LEU A 480 -49.05 25.72 4.09
CA LEU A 480 -47.99 25.88 5.07
C LEU A 480 -48.55 25.66 6.47
N ARG A 481 -48.15 24.57 7.10
CA ARG A 481 -48.39 24.28 8.51
C ARG A 481 -47.13 24.61 9.30
N VAL A 482 -47.29 25.44 10.33
CA VAL A 482 -46.19 25.81 11.23
C VAL A 482 -46.63 25.63 12.67
N ASP A 483 -45.87 24.85 13.42
CA ASP A 483 -45.93 24.77 14.88
C ASP A 483 -44.71 25.49 15.46
N ALA A 484 -44.89 26.76 15.84
CA ALA A 484 -43.78 27.66 16.14
C ALA A 484 -43.64 28.00 17.64
N ALA A 485 -42.45 27.79 18.19
CA ALA A 485 -42.09 28.32 19.51
C ALA A 485 -42.05 29.87 19.52
N ALA A 486 -42.33 30.48 20.67
CA ALA A 486 -42.49 31.93 20.82
C ALA A 486 -41.26 32.78 20.41
N THR A 487 -40.05 32.22 20.44
CA THR A 487 -38.80 32.91 20.08
C THR A 487 -38.19 32.40 18.77
N SER A 488 -38.94 31.61 18.00
CA SER A 488 -38.53 31.21 16.66
C SER A 488 -38.86 32.30 15.62
N GLN A 489 -38.21 32.22 14.46
CA GLN A 489 -38.49 33.10 13.33
C GLN A 489 -38.76 32.25 12.09
N VAL A 490 -39.96 32.36 11.53
CA VAL A 490 -40.33 31.71 10.28
C VAL A 490 -40.72 32.78 9.27
N THR A 491 -39.99 32.85 8.16
CA THR A 491 -40.34 33.68 7.00
C THR A 491 -40.80 32.77 5.87
N TYR A 492 -41.85 33.19 5.17
CA TYR A 492 -42.35 32.48 4.01
C TYR A 492 -42.74 33.43 2.89
N ASP A 493 -42.78 32.90 1.67
CA ASP A 493 -43.31 33.57 0.49
C ASP A 493 -44.13 32.58 -0.36
N GLY A 494 -44.81 33.07 -1.40
CA GLY A 494 -45.63 32.30 -2.33
C GLY A 494 -47.13 32.40 -2.04
N PRO A 495 -47.97 31.77 -2.89
CA PRO A 495 -49.44 31.86 -2.82
C PRO A 495 -50.11 30.85 -1.85
N CYS A 496 -49.34 30.13 -1.03
CA CYS A 496 -49.86 29.11 -0.11
C CYS A 496 -50.84 29.63 0.95
N ARG A 497 -51.74 28.75 1.38
CA ARG A 497 -52.62 28.96 2.54
C ARG A 497 -51.88 28.62 3.84
N LEU A 498 -51.80 29.58 4.75
CA LEU A 498 -51.24 29.38 6.09
C LEU A 498 -52.31 28.76 7.01
N GLU A 499 -52.00 27.63 7.66
CA GLU A 499 -52.96 26.88 8.49
C GLU A 499 -53.06 27.40 9.94
N ALA A 500 -52.01 28.05 10.45
CA ALA A 500 -52.00 28.66 11.78
C ALA A 500 -51.17 29.96 11.77
N GLN A 501 -51.74 31.06 12.25
CA GLN A 501 -51.04 32.34 12.39
C GLN A 501 -50.54 32.51 13.83
N THR A 502 -49.22 32.62 13.97
CA THR A 502 -48.55 33.08 15.19
C THR A 502 -47.73 34.34 14.86
N SER A 503 -47.44 35.19 15.85
CA SER A 503 -46.65 36.42 15.66
C SER A 503 -45.21 36.19 15.19
N THR A 504 -44.73 34.96 15.30
CA THR A 504 -43.39 34.49 14.90
C THR A 504 -43.29 34.11 13.42
N VAL A 505 -44.43 33.99 12.73
CA VAL A 505 -44.52 33.66 11.30
C VAL A 505 -44.80 34.93 10.52
N ARG A 506 -43.93 35.27 9.56
CA ARG A 506 -44.05 36.49 8.75
C ARG A 506 -43.98 36.18 7.26
N ARG A 507 -44.82 36.84 6.47
CA ARG A 507 -44.70 36.83 5.02
C ARG A 507 -43.60 37.83 4.61
N ARG A 508 -42.78 37.46 3.62
CA ARG A 508 -41.78 38.35 3.02
C ARG A 508 -42.42 39.45 2.17
#